data_AF-A0A2N2R123-F1
#
_entry.id   AF-A0A2N2R123-F1
#
_cell.length_a   1.000
_cell.length_b   1.000
_cell.length_c   1.000
_cell.angle_alpha   90.00
_cell.angle_beta   90.00
_cell.angle_gamma   90.00
#
_symmetry.space_group_name_H-M   'P 1'
#
loop_
_entity.id
_entity.type
_entity.pdbx_description
1 polymer ?
#
loop_
_entity_poly.entity_id
_entity_poly.type
_entity_poly.pdbx_seq_one_letter_code
_entity_poly.pdbx_strand_id
1 'polypeptide(L)' 'MLDAIFSTLLETLLVGVFYWPGWLVLRAITLGRYPPQAPTPHNEYFVATVGAAIPFTLITISLA' A
#
# COMPACT_ATOMS: atom_id res chain seq x y z
N MET A 1 -3.34 -10.01 -24.03
CA MET A 1 -4.61 -10.19 -23.27
C MET A 1 -4.33 -10.66 -21.85
N LEU A 2 -3.53 -11.71 -21.65
CA LEU A 2 -3.10 -12.16 -20.32
C LEU A 2 -2.40 -11.07 -19.49
N ASP A 3 -1.51 -10.29 -20.10
CA ASP A 3 -0.79 -9.21 -19.39
C ASP A 3 -1.71 -8.11 -18.87
N ALA A 4 -2.74 -7.76 -19.65
CA ALA A 4 -3.73 -6.77 -19.25
C ALA A 4 -4.56 -7.27 -18.06
N ILE A 5 -5.02 -8.53 -18.11
CA ILE A 5 -5.74 -9.17 -17.01
C ILE A 5 -4.87 -9.22 -15.76
N PHE A 6 -3.62 -9.61 -15.90
CA PHE A 6 -2.66 -9.68 -14.79
C PHE A 6 -2.40 -8.30 -14.18
N SER A 7 -2.19 -7.28 -15.01
CA SER A 7 -2.01 -5.89 -14.56
C SER A 7 -3.22 -5.38 -13.78
N THR A 8 -4.44 -5.59 -14.30
CA THR A 8 -5.67 -5.16 -13.62
C THR A 8 -5.88 -5.90 -12.30
N LEU A 9 -5.59 -7.20 -12.26
CA LEU A 9 -5.69 -7.99 -11.03
C LEU A 9 -4.70 -7.48 -9.98
N LEU A 10 -3.45 -7.25 -10.38
CA LEU A 10 -2.40 -6.71 -9.51
C LEU A 10 -2.76 -5.34 -8.97
N GLU A 11 -3.25 -4.44 -9.82
CA GLU A 11 -3.67 -3.11 -9.43
C GLU A 11 -4.84 -3.13 -8.45
N THR A 12 -5.86 -3.95 -8.75
CA THR A 12 -7.01 -4.14 -7.85
C THR A 12 -6.57 -4.73 -6.51
N LEU A 13 -5.59 -5.63 -6.51
CA LEU A 13 -5.10 -6.24 -5.28
C LEU A 13 -4.21 -5.27 -4.49
N LEU A 14 -3.26 -4.58 -5.14
CA LEU A 14 -2.42 -3.59 -4.47
C LEU A 14 -3.25 -2.42 -3.94
N VAL A 15 -3.96 -1.72 -4.81
CA VAL A 15 -4.68 -0.51 -4.42
C VAL A 15 -5.97 -0.88 -3.70
N GLY A 16 -6.77 -1.80 -4.21
CA GLY A 16 -8.04 -2.16 -3.58
C GLY A 16 -7.91 -2.82 -2.21
N VAL A 17 -6.86 -3.63 -1.98
CA VAL A 17 -6.67 -4.34 -0.69
C VAL A 17 -5.65 -3.64 0.21
N PHE A 18 -4.48 -3.27 -0.32
CA PHE A 18 -3.36 -2.78 0.50
C PHE A 18 -3.30 -1.26 0.65
N TYR A 19 -4.18 -0.49 0.01
CA TYR A 19 -4.25 0.95 0.27
C TYR A 19 -4.68 1.26 1.71
N TRP A 20 -5.74 0.62 2.21
CA TRP A 20 -6.28 0.91 3.54
C TRP A 20 -5.27 0.63 4.69
N PRO A 21 -4.55 -0.50 4.72
CA PRO A 21 -3.56 -0.79 5.75
C PRO A 21 -2.36 0.16 5.64
N GLY A 22 -1.90 0.42 4.41
CA GLY A 22 -0.82 1.36 4.16
C GLY A 22 -1.16 2.76 4.65
N TRP A 23 -2.39 3.20 4.41
CA TRP A 23 -2.90 4.48 4.87
C TRP A 23 -2.87 4.59 6.39
N LEU A 24 -3.36 3.56 7.10
CA LEU A 24 -3.33 3.52 8.55
C LEU A 24 -1.91 3.58 9.11
N VAL A 25 -0.98 2.80 8.55
CA VAL A 25 0.41 2.79 8.99
C VAL A 25 1.03 4.16 8.77
N LEU A 26 0.87 4.74 7.59
CA LEU A 26 1.38 6.07 7.28
C LEU A 26 0.78 7.12 8.23
N ARG A 27 -0.51 7.03 8.53
CA ARG A 27 -1.17 7.93 9.49
C ARG A 27 -0.65 7.72 10.91
N ALA A 28 -0.37 6.49 11.32
CA ALA A 28 0.19 6.20 12.64
C ALA A 28 1.62 6.74 12.79
N ILE A 29 2.52 6.47 11.84
CA ILE A 29 3.92 6.90 11.91
C ILE A 29 4.08 8.43 11.72
N THR A 30 3.10 9.08 11.08
CA THR A 30 3.08 10.54 10.90
C THR A 30 2.26 11.28 11.94
N LEU A 31 1.77 10.59 12.99
CA LEU A 31 0.92 11.18 14.04
C LEU A 31 -0.32 11.90 13.46
N GLY A 32 -0.95 11.28 12.47
CA GLY A 32 -2.16 11.81 11.84
C GLY A 32 -1.93 12.80 10.71
N ARG A 33 -0.67 13.16 10.40
CA ARG A 33 -0.35 14.19 9.40
C ARG A 33 -0.36 13.70 7.96
N TYR A 34 -0.47 12.40 7.74
CA TYR A 34 -0.70 11.82 6.40
C TYR A 34 -2.18 11.87 6.02
N PRO A 35 -2.52 12.23 4.76
CA PRO A 35 -1.62 12.55 3.65
C PRO A 35 -1.05 13.98 3.81
N PRO A 36 0.13 14.26 3.25
CA PRO A 36 0.68 15.61 3.28
C PRO A 36 -0.28 16.59 2.59
N GLN A 37 -0.43 17.78 3.14
CA GLN A 37 -1.22 18.88 2.56
C GLN A 37 -0.48 19.52 1.38
N ALA A 38 -0.02 18.71 0.43
CA ALA A 38 0.68 19.15 -0.76
C ALA A 38 -0.31 19.36 -1.91
N PRO A 39 -0.07 20.34 -2.80
CA PRO A 39 -0.87 20.51 -4.01
C PRO A 39 -0.69 19.37 -5.03
N THR A 40 0.29 18.48 -4.81
CA THR A 40 0.54 17.31 -5.67
C THR A 40 -0.44 16.17 -5.38
N PRO A 41 -0.89 15.43 -6.42
CA PRO A 41 -1.70 14.25 -6.24
C PRO A 41 -1.02 13.25 -5.31
N HIS A 42 -1.80 12.70 -4.40
CA HIS A 42 -1.41 11.63 -3.52
C HIS A 42 -1.10 10.35 -4.34
N ASN A 43 0.04 9.70 -4.09
CA ASN A 43 0.45 8.49 -4.81
C ASN A 43 -0.12 7.23 -4.15
N GLU A 44 -1.20 6.70 -4.71
CA GLU A 44 -1.93 5.53 -4.18
C GLU A 44 -1.08 4.24 -4.19
N TYR A 45 -0.20 4.06 -5.19
CA TYR A 45 0.70 2.90 -5.28
C TYR A 45 1.73 2.90 -4.15
N PHE A 46 2.22 4.08 -3.74
CA PHE A 46 3.12 4.18 -2.59
C PHE A 46 2.43 3.69 -1.32
N VAL A 47 1.19 4.14 -1.07
CA VAL A 47 0.40 3.69 0.08
C VAL A 47 0.17 2.19 0.04
N ALA A 48 -0.28 1.68 -1.10
CA ALA A 48 -0.51 0.25 -1.31
C ALA A 48 0.76 -0.58 -1.05
N THR A 49 1.92 -0.10 -1.48
CA THR A 49 3.21 -0.76 -1.25
C THR A 49 3.55 -0.84 0.24
N VAL A 50 3.30 0.24 0.99
CA VAL A 50 3.47 0.24 2.46
C VAL A 50 2.53 -0.78 3.11
N GLY A 51 1.27 -0.87 2.66
CA GLY A 51 0.33 -1.87 3.15
C GLY A 51 0.76 -3.30 2.85
N ALA A 52 1.30 -3.56 1.65
CA ALA A 52 1.79 -4.88 1.23
C ALA A 52 3.06 -5.31 1.98
N ALA A 53 3.87 -4.36 2.45
CA ALA A 53 5.07 -4.65 3.25
C ALA A 53 4.72 -5.29 4.61
N ILE A 54 3.52 -5.07 5.14
CA ILE A 54 3.08 -5.61 6.44
C ILE A 54 3.06 -7.15 6.43
N PRO A 55 2.29 -7.84 5.58
CA PRO A 55 2.32 -9.30 5.55
C PRO A 55 3.70 -9.84 5.15
N PHE A 56 4.42 -9.16 4.26
CA PHE A 56 5.75 -9.60 3.84
C PHE A 56 6.75 -9.60 5.00
N THR A 57 6.76 -8.54 5.82
CA THR A 57 7.59 -8.46 7.03
C THR A 57 7.17 -9.49 8.07
N LEU A 58 5.87 -9.68 8.30
CA LEU A 58 5.36 -10.70 9.23
C LEU A 58 5.77 -12.12 8.82
N ILE A 59 5.65 -12.46 7.54
CA ILE A 59 6.08 -13.76 7.01
C ILE A 59 7.58 -13.93 7.20
N THR A 60 8.38 -12.91 6.86
CA THR A 60 9.83 -12.96 6.99
C THR A 60 10.26 -13.18 8.44
N ILE A 61 9.65 -12.47 9.38
CA ILE A 61 9.92 -12.63 10.82
C ILE A 61 9.50 -14.02 11.32
N SER A 62 8.39 -14.56 10.80
CA SER A 62 7.88 -15.88 11.21
C SER A 62 8.74 -17.04 10.70
N LEU A 63 9.53 -16.81 9.65
CA LEU A 63 10.41 -17.80 9.03
C LEU A 63 11.87 -17.68 9.47
N ALA A 64 12.21 -16.64 10.24
CA ALA A 64 13.54 -16.39 10.79
C ALA A 64 13.72 -17.06 12.16
#